data_AF-A0A0G2A6Q2-F1
#
_entry.id   AF-A0A0G2A6Q2-F1
#
_cell.length_a   1.000
_cell.length_b   1.000
_cell.length_c   1.000
_cell.angle_alpha   90.00
_cell.angle_beta   90.00
_cell.angle_gamma   90.00
#
_symmetry.space_group_name_H-M   'P 1'
#
loop_
_entity.id
_entity.type
_entity.pdbx_description
1 polymer ?
#
loop_
_entity_poly.entity_id
_entity_poly.type
_entity_poly.pdbx_seq_one_letter_code
_entity_poly.pdbx_strand_id
1 'polypeptide(L)'
;MFSSYANGRFQWDKLLFWGIGIYAVMFLLWNFFVLYGFTAGIIPRIILLVALVIAATLSGRSLHLSKAADILPYAVGWVVITMILDTLMISPAIGLSMYADWNIWVGYLLLLTIPLLAPHTKHAPEPPHIT
;
A
#
# COMPACT_ATOMS: atom_id res chain seq x y z
N MET A 1 13.01 -29.21 -9.25
CA MET A 1 13.61 -28.25 -10.20
C MET A 1 12.59 -27.98 -11.29
N PHE A 2 11.77 -26.93 -11.16
CA PHE A 2 10.96 -26.43 -12.27
C PHE A 2 11.13 -24.92 -12.35
N SER A 3 11.66 -24.55 -13.50
CA SER A 3 12.04 -23.22 -13.93
C SER A 3 10.85 -22.28 -13.95
N SER A 4 11.07 -21.13 -13.33
CA SER A 4 10.56 -19.80 -13.67
C SER A 4 9.93 -19.70 -15.07
N TYR A 5 8.60 -19.81 -15.13
CA TYR A 5 7.82 -19.08 -16.11
C TYR A 5 7.18 -17.93 -15.35
N ALA A 6 7.79 -16.75 -15.45
CA ALA A 6 7.13 -15.49 -15.17
C ALA A 6 5.99 -15.30 -16.17
N ASN A 7 4.90 -16.04 -15.99
CA ASN A 7 3.65 -15.79 -16.68
C ASN A 7 3.11 -14.48 -16.10
N GLY A 8 3.05 -13.43 -16.93
CA GLY A 8 2.43 -12.13 -16.62
C GLY A 8 0.92 -12.21 -16.41
N ARG A 9 0.44 -13.24 -15.71
CA ARG A 9 -0.95 -13.39 -15.31
C ARG A 9 -1.18 -12.57 -14.06
N PHE A 10 -2.24 -11.77 -14.10
CA PHE A 10 -2.70 -10.99 -12.97
C PHE A 10 -3.08 -11.90 -11.79
N GLN A 11 -2.54 -11.62 -10.60
CA GLN A 11 -2.67 -12.37 -9.36
C GLN A 11 -3.75 -11.74 -8.47
N TRP A 12 -5.00 -12.16 -8.68
CA TRP A 12 -6.17 -11.63 -7.96
C TRP A 12 -6.07 -11.80 -6.45
N ASP A 13 -5.46 -12.89 -6.00
CA ASP A 13 -5.14 -13.17 -4.60
C ASP A 13 -4.26 -12.07 -3.99
N LYS A 14 -3.19 -11.66 -4.69
CA LYS A 14 -2.31 -10.58 -4.22
C LYS A 14 -2.98 -9.22 -4.27
N LEU A 15 -3.87 -9.00 -5.24
CA LEU A 15 -4.67 -7.77 -5.28
C LEU A 15 -5.53 -7.67 -4.01
N LEU A 16 -6.34 -8.68 -3.72
CA LEU A 16 -7.28 -8.66 -2.59
C LEU A 16 -6.56 -8.71 -1.25
N PHE A 17 -5.59 -9.62 -1.09
CA PHE A 17 -4.86 -9.80 0.16
C PHE A 17 -4.15 -8.52 0.60
N TRP A 18 -3.42 -7.86 -0.31
CA TRP A 18 -2.73 -6.62 0.03
C TRP A 18 -3.67 -5.42 0.09
N GLY A 19 -4.67 -5.32 -0.77
CA GLY A 19 -5.64 -4.21 -0.71
C GLY A 19 -6.38 -4.18 0.63
N ILE A 20 -6.92 -5.32 1.05
CA ILE A 20 -7.60 -5.45 2.34
C ILE A 20 -6.59 -5.40 3.49
N GLY A 21 -5.43 -6.04 3.35
CA GLY A 21 -4.40 -6.07 4.39
C GLY A 21 -3.83 -4.69 4.73
N ILE A 22 -3.48 -3.89 3.72
CA ILE A 22 -3.02 -2.51 3.92
C ILE A 22 -4.10 -1.70 4.61
N TYR A 23 -5.36 -1.81 4.14
CA TYR A 23 -6.49 -1.12 4.76
C TYR A 23 -6.64 -1.50 6.24
N ALA A 24 -6.66 -2.80 6.55
CA ALA A 24 -6.83 -3.31 7.90
C ALA A 24 -5.73 -2.80 8.85
N VAL A 25 -4.46 -2.79 8.40
CA VAL A 25 -3.36 -2.26 9.22
C VAL A 25 -3.54 -0.77 9.48
N MET A 26 -3.88 0.03 8.46
CA MET A 26 -4.09 1.48 8.62
C MET A 26 -5.29 1.77 9.52
N PHE A 27 -6.40 1.05 9.32
CA PHE A 27 -7.61 1.20 10.11
C PHE A 27 -7.38 0.83 11.57
N LEU A 28 -6.67 -0.27 11.85
CA LEU A 28 -6.32 -0.68 13.22
C LEU A 28 -5.40 0.33 13.90
N LEU A 29 -4.39 0.85 13.20
CA LEU A 29 -3.51 1.89 13.74
C LEU A 29 -4.29 3.18 14.07
N TRP A 30 -5.19 3.60 13.18
CA TRP A 30 -6.03 4.76 13.45
C TRP A 30 -6.98 4.53 14.64
N ASN A 31 -7.62 3.36 14.72
CA ASN A 31 -8.48 3.03 15.85
C ASN A 31 -7.70 2.97 17.18
N PHE A 32 -6.46 2.48 17.16
CA PHE A 32 -5.57 2.53 18.31
C PHE A 32 -5.33 3.98 18.75
N PHE A 33 -5.03 4.89 17.82
CA PHE A 33 -4.89 6.32 18.15
C PHE A 33 -6.15 6.94 18.71
N VAL A 34 -7.32 6.62 18.15
CA VAL A 34 -8.61 7.08 18.68
C VAL A 34 -8.83 6.58 20.11
N LEU A 35 -8.56 5.29 20.37
CA LEU A 35 -8.75 4.67 21.68
C LEU A 35 -7.92 5.33 22.79
N TYR A 36 -6.68 5.73 22.48
CA TYR A 36 -5.78 6.37 23.44
C TYR A 36 -5.83 7.91 23.41
N GLY A 37 -6.78 8.50 22.67
CA GLY A 37 -6.89 9.97 22.53
C GLY A 37 -5.72 10.62 21.77
N PHE A 38 -4.94 9.82 21.05
CA PHE A 38 -3.75 10.24 20.31
C PHE A 38 -4.07 10.67 18.87
N THR A 39 -5.05 11.53 18.70
CA THR A 39 -5.55 11.95 17.37
C THR A 39 -5.11 13.36 16.97
N ALA A 40 -4.61 14.15 17.91
CA ALA A 40 -4.23 15.54 17.70
C ALA A 40 -2.75 15.70 17.28
N GLY A 41 -2.50 16.66 16.38
CA GLY A 41 -1.16 17.05 15.97
C GLY A 41 -0.57 16.21 14.83
N ILE A 42 0.70 16.47 14.51
CA ILE A 42 1.37 15.89 13.33
C ILE A 42 1.93 14.48 13.55
N ILE A 43 2.16 14.08 14.81
CA ILE A 43 2.80 12.81 15.16
C ILE A 43 1.98 11.57 14.72
N PRO A 44 0.68 11.41 15.09
CA PRO A 44 -0.10 10.24 14.65
C PRO A 44 -0.15 10.14 13.13
N ARG A 45 -0.18 11.29 12.45
CA ARG A 45 -0.14 11.36 11.01
C ARG A 45 1.18 10.87 10.42
N ILE A 46 2.32 11.30 10.96
CA ILE A 46 3.64 10.79 10.52
C ILE A 46 3.71 9.28 10.69
N ILE A 47 3.22 8.75 11.83
CA ILE A 47 3.24 7.30 12.08
C ILE A 47 2.39 6.55 11.04
N LEU A 48 1.17 7.03 10.75
CA LEU A 48 0.32 6.44 9.70
C LEU A 48 1.00 6.47 8.33
N LEU A 49 1.60 7.60 7.95
CA LEU A 49 2.29 7.73 6.67
C LEU A 49 3.48 6.78 6.56
N VAL A 50 4.27 6.64 7.63
CA VAL A 50 5.39 5.69 7.69
C VAL A 50 4.87 4.26 7.56
N ALA A 51 3.83 3.90 8.30
CA ALA A 51 3.24 2.57 8.24
C ALA A 51 2.67 2.26 6.85
N LEU A 52 2.02 3.23 6.20
CA LEU A 52 1.54 3.11 4.82
C LEU A 52 2.70 2.88 3.85
N VAL A 53 3.78 3.67 3.95
CA VAL A 53 4.96 3.52 3.08
C VAL A 53 5.57 2.13 3.25
N ILE A 54 5.71 1.64 4.48
CA ILE A 54 6.22 0.29 4.75
C ILE A 54 5.30 -0.76 4.12
N ALA A 55 4.00 -0.70 4.36
CA ALA A 55 3.04 -1.68 3.86
C ALA A 55 2.97 -1.68 2.31
N ALA A 56 2.96 -0.50 1.69
CA ALA A 56 2.98 -0.33 0.23
C ALA A 56 4.30 -0.81 -0.40
N THR A 57 5.43 -0.61 0.29
CA THR A 57 6.73 -1.13 -0.16
C THR A 57 6.75 -2.66 -0.10
N LEU A 58 6.25 -3.25 0.99
CA LEU A 58 6.17 -4.70 1.16
C LEU A 58 5.22 -5.33 0.13
N SER A 59 4.07 -4.70 -0.12
CA SER A 59 3.12 -5.19 -1.13
C SER A 59 3.73 -5.17 -2.53
N GLY A 60 4.36 -4.06 -2.93
CA GLY A 60 5.06 -3.94 -4.22
C GLY A 60 6.17 -4.98 -4.38
N ARG A 61 6.99 -5.19 -3.34
CA ARG A 61 8.05 -6.21 -3.35
C ARG A 61 7.50 -7.63 -3.46
N SER A 62 6.38 -7.94 -2.81
CA SER A 62 5.77 -9.27 -2.81
C SER A 62 5.27 -9.72 -4.20
N LEU A 63 5.02 -8.77 -5.10
CA LEU A 63 4.62 -9.07 -6.48
C LEU A 63 5.77 -9.69 -7.28
N HIS A 64 7.03 -9.46 -6.87
CA HIS A 64 8.25 -9.91 -7.54
C HIS A 64 8.39 -9.44 -9.01
N LEU A 65 7.56 -8.50 -9.45
CA LEU A 65 7.57 -7.94 -10.80
C LEU A 65 8.80 -7.04 -11.01
N SER A 66 9.28 -7.00 -12.25
CA SER A 66 10.50 -6.26 -12.62
C SER A 66 10.21 -4.91 -13.28
N LYS A 67 8.97 -4.66 -13.72
CA LYS A 67 8.57 -3.41 -14.36
C LYS A 67 7.50 -2.71 -13.52
N ALA A 68 7.64 -1.40 -13.34
CA ALA A 68 6.64 -0.59 -12.67
C ALA A 68 5.27 -0.64 -13.39
N ALA A 69 5.26 -0.72 -14.73
CA ALA A 69 4.06 -0.85 -15.52
C ALA A 69 3.21 -2.09 -15.16
N ASP A 70 3.86 -3.20 -14.79
CA ASP A 70 3.16 -4.44 -14.41
C ASP A 70 2.58 -4.36 -12.98
N ILE A 71 3.11 -3.46 -12.14
CA ILE A 71 2.66 -3.21 -10.76
C ILE A 71 1.48 -2.23 -10.75
N LEU A 72 1.44 -1.29 -11.70
CA LEU A 72 0.41 -0.26 -11.81
C LEU A 72 -1.04 -0.77 -11.65
N PRO A 73 -1.50 -1.85 -12.31
CA PRO A 73 -2.88 -2.32 -12.13
C PRO A 73 -3.16 -2.82 -10.71
N TYR A 74 -2.16 -3.35 -9.99
CA TYR A 74 -2.31 -3.70 -8.58
C TYR A 74 -2.40 -2.46 -7.71
N ALA A 75 -1.53 -1.47 -7.93
CA ALA A 75 -1.52 -0.23 -7.16
C ALA A 75 -2.84 0.55 -7.33
N VAL A 76 -3.34 0.67 -8.57
CA VAL A 76 -4.67 1.24 -8.85
C VAL A 76 -5.76 0.43 -8.16
N GLY A 77 -5.72 -0.90 -8.27
CA GLY A 77 -6.71 -1.76 -7.63
C GLY A 77 -6.69 -1.66 -6.10
N TRP A 78 -5.54 -1.52 -5.47
CA TRP A 78 -5.42 -1.29 -4.03
C TRP A 78 -6.03 0.05 -3.61
N VAL A 79 -5.75 1.13 -4.36
CA VAL A 79 -6.40 2.43 -4.12
C VAL A 79 -7.92 2.32 -4.21
N VAL A 80 -8.44 1.65 -5.25
CA VAL A 80 -9.89 1.44 -5.42
C VAL A 80 -10.47 0.64 -4.25
N ILE A 81 -9.83 -0.45 -3.84
CA ILE A 81 -10.25 -1.24 -2.67
C ILE A 81 -10.27 -0.36 -1.42
N THR A 82 -9.21 0.41 -1.16
CA THR A 82 -9.13 1.33 -0.02
C THR A 82 -10.24 2.37 -0.06
N MET A 83 -10.51 3.00 -1.21
CA MET A 83 -11.60 3.98 -1.35
C MET A 83 -12.98 3.38 -1.09
N ILE A 84 -13.23 2.16 -1.58
CA ILE A 84 -14.46 1.43 -1.31
C ILE A 84 -14.59 1.16 0.19
N LEU A 85 -13.52 0.66 0.83
CA LEU A 85 -13.52 0.37 2.26
C LEU A 85 -13.68 1.63 3.12
N ASP A 86 -13.03 2.75 2.77
CA ASP A 86 -13.25 4.05 3.42
C ASP A 86 -14.71 4.48 3.30
N THR A 87 -15.30 4.37 2.10
CA THR A 87 -16.71 4.69 1.89
C THR A 87 -17.60 3.81 2.77
N LEU A 88 -17.33 2.52 2.88
CA LEU A 88 -18.18 1.60 3.64
C LEU A 88 -17.99 1.72 5.15
N MET A 89 -16.76 1.94 5.63
CA MET A 89 -16.42 1.87 7.05
C MET A 89 -16.33 3.23 7.73
N ILE A 90 -15.96 4.28 7.00
CA ILE A 90 -15.70 5.62 7.55
C ILE A 90 -16.84 6.59 7.20
N SER A 91 -17.36 6.56 5.97
CA SER A 91 -18.43 7.50 5.57
C SER A 91 -19.69 7.46 6.46
N PRO A 92 -20.12 6.33 7.07
CA PRO A 92 -21.26 6.35 7.99
C PRO A 92 -21.03 7.21 9.24
N ALA A 93 -19.78 7.40 9.65
CA ALA A 93 -19.43 8.16 10.85
C ALA A 93 -19.20 9.66 10.57
N ILE A 94 -18.55 10.00 9.46
CA ILE A 94 -18.12 11.38 9.15
C ILE A 94 -18.68 11.95 7.84
N GLY A 95 -19.40 11.14 7.06
CA GLY A 95 -19.95 11.50 5.76
C GLY A 95 -18.92 11.48 4.63
N LEU A 96 -19.37 11.79 3.41
CA LEU A 96 -18.50 11.89 2.22
C LEU A 96 -17.63 13.16 2.22
N SER A 97 -17.84 14.08 3.16
CA SER A 97 -17.01 15.27 3.37
C SER A 97 -15.56 14.92 3.70
N MET A 98 -15.28 13.69 4.15
CA MET A 98 -13.91 13.20 4.33
C MET A 98 -13.07 13.35 3.05
N TYR A 99 -13.67 13.20 1.87
CA TYR A 99 -12.97 13.38 0.60
C TYR A 99 -12.61 14.84 0.28
N ALA A 100 -13.08 15.82 1.07
CA ALA A 100 -12.60 17.19 0.99
C ALA A 100 -11.25 17.38 1.70
N ASP A 101 -10.84 16.44 2.56
CA ASP A 101 -9.55 16.49 3.23
C ASP A 101 -8.42 16.01 2.31
N TRP A 102 -7.47 16.90 2.01
CA TRP A 102 -6.27 16.60 1.23
C TRP A 102 -5.44 15.44 1.80
N ASN A 103 -5.54 15.19 3.10
CA ASN A 103 -4.79 14.14 3.78
C ASN A 103 -5.14 12.74 3.27
N ILE A 104 -6.41 12.51 2.91
CA ILE A 104 -6.87 11.25 2.33
C ILE A 104 -6.25 11.03 0.96
N TRP A 105 -6.25 12.08 0.12
CA TRP A 105 -5.65 12.05 -1.21
C TRP A 105 -4.14 11.80 -1.18
N VAL A 106 -3.43 12.36 -0.20
CA VAL A 106 -2.01 12.05 0.02
C VAL A 106 -1.81 10.57 0.32
N GLY A 107 -2.67 9.96 1.14
CA GLY A 107 -2.65 8.52 1.40
C GLY A 107 -2.84 7.70 0.13
N TYR A 108 -3.84 8.04 -0.70
CA TYR A 108 -4.09 7.34 -1.97
C TYR A 108 -2.95 7.51 -2.96
N LEU A 109 -2.36 8.70 -3.05
CA LEU A 109 -1.22 8.96 -3.92
C LEU A 109 0.01 8.16 -3.48
N LEU A 110 0.26 8.04 -2.18
CA LEU A 110 1.34 7.20 -1.65
C LEU A 110 1.09 5.71 -1.92
N LEU A 111 -0.14 5.23 -1.68
CA LEU A 111 -0.51 3.85 -1.97
C LEU A 111 -0.37 3.52 -3.47
N LEU A 112 -0.63 4.48 -4.34
CA LEU A 112 -0.44 4.33 -5.79
C LEU A 112 1.04 4.32 -6.19
N THR A 113 1.83 5.25 -5.65
CA THR A 113 3.18 5.54 -6.15
C THR A 113 4.28 4.72 -5.48
N ILE A 114 4.19 4.46 -4.18
CA ILE A 114 5.23 3.75 -3.42
C ILE A 114 5.48 2.32 -3.95
N PRO A 115 4.46 1.51 -4.26
CA PRO A 115 4.71 0.16 -4.77
C PRO A 115 5.43 0.14 -6.13
N LEU A 116 5.26 1.19 -6.94
CA LEU A 116 5.90 1.32 -8.26
C LEU A 116 7.41 1.47 -8.14
N LEU A 117 7.92 1.92 -6.99
CA LEU A 117 9.35 2.06 -6.72
C LEU A 117 10.01 0.72 -6.36
N ALA A 118 9.23 -0.32 -6.05
CA ALA A 118 9.74 -1.61 -5.61
C ALA A 118 10.82 -2.23 -6.53
N PRO A 119 10.69 -2.20 -7.88
CA PRO A 119 11.71 -2.75 -8.78
C PRO A 119 13.09 -2.08 -8.63
N HIS A 120 13.12 -0.78 -8.33
CA HIS A 120 14.36 -0.02 -8.17
C HIS A 120 15.06 -0.29 -6.83
N THR A 121 14.38 -0.93 -5.88
CA THR A 121 14.95 -1.23 -4.57
C THR A 121 15.63 -2.60 -4.50
N LYS A 122 15.61 -3.39 -5.59
CA LYS A 122 16.38 -4.64 -5.69
C LYS A 122 17.85 -4.30 -5.91
N HIS A 123 18.67 -4.34 -4.86
CA HIS A 123 20.12 -4.39 -5.03
C HIS A 123 20.47 -5.67 -5.79
N ALA A 124 21.06 -5.54 -6.98
CA ALA A 124 21.67 -6.67 -7.65
C ALA A 124 22.88 -7.11 -6.79
N PRO A 125 22.99 -8.38 -6.39
CA PRO A 125 24.22 -8.87 -5.80
C PRO A 125 25.34 -8.74 -6.84
N GLU A 126 26.46 -8.13 -6.44
CA GLU A 126 27.68 -8.04 -7.25
C GLU A 126 28.12 -9.47 -7.60
N PRO A 127 28.36 -9.80 -8.89
CA PRO A 127 28.81 -11.14 -9.24
C PRO A 127 30.15 -11.43 -8.55
N PRO A 128 30.36 -12.63 -7.98
CA PRO A 128 31.60 -12.94 -7.29
C PRO A 128 32.78 -12.77 -8.25
N HIS A 129 33.72 -11.90 -7.89
CA HIS A 129 35.01 -11.82 -8.55
C HIS A 129 35.75 -13.14 -8.32
N ILE A 130 35.78 -13.99 -9.33
CA ILE A 130 36.64 -15.18 -9.36
C ILE A 130 38.02 -14.69 -9.79
N THR A 131 38.92 -14.48 -8.83
CA THR A 131 40.36 -14.27 -9.06
C THR A 131 41.13 -15.58 -8.88
#